data_AF-A0A3N5SLW5-F1
#
_entry.id   AF-A0A3N5SLW5-F1
#
_cell.length_a   1.000
_cell.length_b   1.000
_cell.length_c   1.000
_cell.angle_alpha   90.00
_cell.angle_beta   90.00
_cell.angle_gamma   90.00
#
_symmetry.space_group_name_H-M   'P 1'
#
loop_
_entity.id
_entity.type
_entity.pdbx_description
1 polymer ?
#
loop_
_entity_poly.entity_id
_entity_poly.type
_entity_poly.pdbx_seq_one_letter_code
_entity_poly.pdbx_strand_id
1 'polypeptide(L)'
;MRLGLDDIASALAMEADSITLPPVGSPLGEDQVLAEIAAAGKKARFLSPLAGTVTSVNRDVEESPTLIWRDPYRRGWLLMIKPDQPGEVFRLYSGESAKRWFEGEAKKVAGLFTRRRPNRPKKEAPGEDPLTRKIVREHWEKLAEVLLGSPPFEVRG
;
A
#
# COMPACT_ATOMS: atom_id res chain seq x y z
N MET A 1 -13.10 8.53 -9.43
CA MET A 1 -11.67 8.67 -9.07
C MET A 1 -11.09 7.28 -8.86
N ARG A 2 -9.83 7.04 -9.25
CA ARG A 2 -9.15 5.75 -9.08
C ARG A 2 -8.20 5.81 -7.88
N LEU A 3 -8.27 4.80 -7.02
CA LEU A 3 -7.43 4.66 -5.83
C LEU A 3 -6.47 3.47 -5.98
N GLY A 4 -5.29 3.59 -5.39
CA GLY A 4 -4.21 2.61 -5.44
C GLY A 4 -3.18 2.86 -4.34
N LEU A 5 -2.14 2.03 -4.31
CA LEU A 5 -0.99 2.26 -3.44
C LEU A 5 0.11 3.00 -4.19
N ASP A 6 0.88 3.77 -3.46
CA ASP A 6 2.08 4.41 -3.97
C ASP A 6 3.29 3.46 -3.94
N ASP A 7 4.41 3.87 -4.54
CA ASP A 7 5.62 3.03 -4.65
C ASP A 7 6.13 2.51 -3.30
N ILE A 8 5.97 3.28 -2.23
CA ILE A 8 6.49 2.90 -0.90
C ILE A 8 5.50 1.93 -0.25
N ALA A 9 4.21 2.28 -0.23
CA ALA A 9 3.15 1.47 0.36
C ALA A 9 2.99 0.11 -0.34
N SER A 10 3.21 0.08 -1.65
CA SER A 10 3.12 -1.14 -2.47
C SER A 10 4.12 -2.23 -2.05
N ALA A 11 5.18 -1.91 -1.32
CA ALA A 11 6.13 -2.89 -0.78
C ALA A 11 5.45 -3.92 0.14
N LEU A 12 4.34 -3.55 0.79
CA LEU A 12 3.52 -4.48 1.59
C LEU A 12 2.86 -5.57 0.74
N ALA A 13 2.67 -5.30 -0.55
CA ALA A 13 2.09 -6.23 -1.50
C ALA A 13 3.12 -7.14 -2.21
N MET A 14 4.42 -6.96 -1.93
CA MET A 14 5.49 -7.79 -2.54
C MET A 14 5.33 -9.28 -2.20
N GLU A 15 4.89 -9.56 -0.98
CA GLU A 15 4.66 -10.90 -0.43
C GLU A 15 3.18 -11.11 -0.05
N ALA A 16 2.26 -10.38 -0.71
CA ALA A 16 0.84 -10.52 -0.42
C ALA A 16 0.31 -11.88 -0.86
N ASP A 17 -0.29 -12.59 0.08
CA ASP A 17 -1.03 -13.82 -0.14
C ASP A 17 -2.43 -13.52 -0.70
N SER A 18 -3.05 -12.43 -0.25
CA SER A 18 -4.37 -11.98 -0.71
C SER A 18 -4.59 -10.50 -0.50
N ILE A 19 -5.54 -9.93 -1.25
CA ILE A 19 -6.12 -8.62 -1.00
C ILE A 19 -7.64 -8.75 -0.90
N THR A 20 -8.25 -7.99 0.00
CA THR A 20 -9.70 -7.85 0.11
C THR A 20 -10.10 -6.42 -0.18
N LEU A 21 -11.04 -6.24 -1.12
CA LEU A 21 -11.60 -4.95 -1.50
C LEU A 21 -13.10 -4.90 -1.16
N PRO A 22 -13.66 -3.72 -0.79
CA PRO A 22 -15.09 -3.55 -0.64
C PRO A 22 -15.83 -3.77 -1.97
N PRO A 23 -17.05 -4.33 -1.95
CA PRO A 23 -17.80 -4.58 -3.18
C PRO A 23 -18.27 -3.27 -3.84
N VAL A 24 -18.55 -3.35 -5.14
CA VAL A 24 -19.15 -2.24 -5.89
C VAL A 24 -20.50 -1.88 -5.29
N GLY A 25 -20.74 -0.58 -5.11
CA GLY A 25 -21.93 -0.03 -4.46
C GLY A 25 -21.78 0.19 -2.96
N SER A 26 -20.71 -0.30 -2.33
CA SER A 26 -20.47 -0.03 -0.91
C SER A 26 -20.17 1.45 -0.66
N PRO A 27 -20.77 2.07 0.37
CA PRO A 27 -20.29 3.34 0.89
C PRO A 27 -18.94 3.10 1.58
N LEU A 28 -18.04 4.05 1.39
CA LEU A 28 -16.77 4.18 2.10
C LEU A 28 -16.79 5.54 2.80
N GLY A 29 -16.73 5.53 4.12
CA GLY A 29 -16.48 6.74 4.90
C GLY A 29 -14.99 7.10 4.90
N GLU A 30 -14.69 8.32 5.36
CA GLU A 30 -13.33 8.66 5.80
C GLU A 30 -12.91 7.65 6.89
N ASP A 31 -11.66 7.22 6.86
CA ASP A 31 -11.09 6.22 7.79
C ASP A 31 -11.72 4.81 7.76
N GLN A 32 -12.58 4.51 6.78
CA GLN A 32 -13.04 3.14 6.54
C GLN A 32 -12.05 2.34 5.68
N VAL A 33 -12.00 1.02 5.89
CA VAL A 33 -11.07 0.13 5.17
C VAL A 33 -11.41 0.09 3.68
N LEU A 34 -10.51 0.63 2.86
CA LEU A 34 -10.59 0.60 1.40
C LEU A 34 -9.96 -0.66 0.82
N ALA A 35 -8.98 -1.23 1.53
CA ALA A 35 -8.26 -2.44 1.15
C ALA A 35 -7.61 -3.09 2.37
N GLU A 36 -7.65 -4.42 2.42
CA GLU A 36 -6.89 -5.21 3.39
C GLU A 36 -5.93 -6.13 2.65
N ILE A 37 -4.63 -6.01 2.92
CA ILE A 37 -3.59 -6.88 2.36
C ILE A 37 -3.19 -7.88 3.43
N ALA A 38 -3.23 -9.17 3.09
CA ALA A 38 -2.74 -10.23 3.95
C ALA A 38 -1.43 -10.82 3.40
N ALA A 39 -0.44 -10.96 4.28
CA ALA A 39 0.86 -11.54 3.97
C ALA A 39 1.41 -12.28 5.20
N ALA A 40 1.89 -13.50 5.02
CA ALA A 40 2.52 -14.32 6.07
C ALA A 40 1.67 -14.42 7.36
N GLY A 41 0.35 -14.54 7.21
CA GLY A 41 -0.61 -14.68 8.33
C GLY A 41 -0.97 -13.37 9.04
N LYS A 42 -0.54 -12.22 8.53
CA LYS A 42 -0.81 -10.88 9.09
C LYS A 42 -1.63 -10.05 8.11
N LYS A 43 -2.27 -8.99 8.59
CA LYS A 43 -3.19 -8.13 7.81
C LYS A 43 -2.85 -6.65 8.00
N ALA A 44 -2.82 -5.90 6.91
CA ALA A 44 -2.59 -4.47 6.88
C ALA A 44 -3.79 -3.80 6.21
N ARG A 45 -4.35 -2.80 6.88
CA ARG A 45 -5.55 -2.09 6.43
C ARG A 45 -5.17 -0.72 5.90
N PHE A 46 -5.66 -0.41 4.71
CA PHE A 46 -5.55 0.90 4.10
C PHE A 46 -6.90 1.59 4.22
N LEU A 47 -6.89 2.79 4.76
CA LEU A 47 -8.10 3.56 5.03
C LEU A 47 -8.40 4.55 3.91
N SER A 48 -9.68 4.72 3.60
CA SER A 48 -10.11 5.63 2.55
C SER A 48 -9.72 7.06 2.92
N PRO A 49 -9.06 7.81 2.01
CA PRO A 49 -8.64 9.18 2.28
C PRO A 49 -9.81 10.19 2.25
N LEU A 50 -11.02 9.75 1.88
CA LEU A 50 -12.25 10.55 1.83
C LEU A 50 -13.49 9.67 1.68
N ALA A 51 -14.65 10.26 1.92
CA ALA A 51 -15.94 9.59 1.80
C ALA A 51 -16.42 9.48 0.33
N GLY A 52 -17.06 8.35 0.00
CA GLY A 52 -17.63 8.12 -1.32
C GLY A 52 -18.28 6.74 -1.48
N THR A 53 -18.70 6.43 -2.70
CA THR A 53 -19.26 5.12 -3.06
C THR A 53 -18.34 4.39 -4.02
N VAL A 54 -18.07 3.10 -3.79
CA VAL A 54 -17.28 2.26 -4.70
C VAL A 54 -18.03 2.05 -6.01
N THR A 55 -17.39 2.41 -7.13
CA THR A 55 -17.97 2.28 -8.48
C THR A 55 -17.34 1.16 -9.30
N SER A 56 -16.13 0.73 -8.95
CA SER A 56 -15.44 -0.39 -9.61
C SER A 56 -14.37 -0.97 -8.69
N VAL A 57 -14.08 -2.26 -8.84
CA VAL A 57 -12.94 -2.94 -8.19
C VAL A 57 -12.07 -3.57 -9.26
N ASN A 58 -10.77 -3.71 -8.99
CA ASN A 58 -9.83 -4.36 -9.89
C ASN A 58 -9.67 -5.84 -9.54
N ARG A 59 -10.28 -6.73 -10.32
CA ARG A 59 -10.20 -8.17 -10.09
C ARG A 59 -8.79 -8.73 -10.35
N ASP A 60 -8.00 -8.09 -11.20
CA ASP A 60 -6.65 -8.54 -11.53
C ASP A 60 -5.74 -8.56 -10.29
N VAL A 61 -5.93 -7.61 -9.35
CA VAL A 61 -5.16 -7.60 -8.10
C VAL A 61 -5.68 -8.60 -7.08
N GLU A 62 -6.96 -8.99 -7.13
CA GLU A 62 -7.51 -10.05 -6.28
C GLU A 62 -6.96 -11.42 -6.71
N GLU A 63 -6.81 -11.63 -8.03
CA GLU A 63 -6.19 -12.83 -8.60
C GLU A 63 -4.66 -12.81 -8.49
N SER A 64 -4.05 -11.62 -8.60
CA SER A 64 -2.59 -11.44 -8.52
C SER A 64 -2.21 -10.24 -7.65
N PRO A 65 -2.17 -10.40 -6.31
CA PRO A 65 -1.86 -9.29 -5.38
C PRO A 65 -0.51 -8.61 -5.66
N THR A 66 0.46 -9.37 -6.19
CA THR A 66 1.79 -8.85 -6.54
C THR A 66 1.75 -7.75 -7.62
N LEU A 67 0.65 -7.63 -8.37
CA LEU A 67 0.45 -6.57 -9.36
C LEU A 67 0.47 -5.17 -8.74
N ILE A 68 0.02 -5.05 -7.49
CA ILE A 68 0.06 -3.82 -6.70
C ILE A 68 1.51 -3.33 -6.53
N TRP A 69 2.45 -4.26 -6.28
CA TRP A 69 3.87 -3.95 -6.19
C TRP A 69 4.53 -3.72 -7.56
N ARG A 70 4.20 -4.54 -8.55
CA ARG A 70 4.88 -4.50 -9.86
C ARG A 70 4.48 -3.32 -10.73
N ASP A 71 3.26 -2.84 -10.59
CA ASP A 71 2.71 -1.77 -11.44
C ASP A 71 1.68 -0.89 -10.69
N PRO A 72 2.05 -0.31 -9.52
CA PRO A 72 1.12 0.35 -8.59
C PRO A 72 0.27 1.45 -9.24
N TYR A 73 0.87 2.21 -10.15
CA TYR A 73 0.21 3.35 -10.80
C TYR A 73 -0.54 3.00 -12.08
N ARG A 74 -0.44 1.78 -12.62
CA ARG A 74 -1.18 1.40 -13.83
C ARG A 74 -2.09 0.23 -13.55
N ARG A 75 -1.58 -1.00 -13.62
CA ARG A 75 -2.38 -2.22 -13.49
C ARG A 75 -2.67 -2.59 -12.03
N GLY A 76 -1.87 -2.11 -11.08
CA GLY A 76 -2.01 -2.34 -9.64
C GLY A 76 -2.98 -1.40 -8.92
N TRP A 77 -3.86 -0.70 -9.65
CA TRP A 77 -4.93 0.08 -9.03
C TRP A 77 -5.89 -0.84 -8.27
N LEU A 78 -6.54 -0.33 -7.22
CA LEU A 78 -7.35 -1.16 -6.33
C LEU A 78 -8.83 -1.04 -6.67
N LEU A 79 -9.38 0.16 -6.56
CA LEU A 79 -10.79 0.42 -6.77
C LEU A 79 -11.02 1.84 -7.30
N MET A 80 -12.23 2.10 -7.77
CA MET A 80 -12.69 3.43 -8.11
C MET A 80 -13.80 3.85 -7.15
N ILE A 81 -13.78 5.11 -6.75
CA ILE A 81 -14.85 5.72 -5.96
C ILE A 81 -15.45 6.92 -6.68
N LYS A 82 -16.74 7.16 -6.42
CA LYS A 82 -17.41 8.45 -6.60
C LYS A 82 -17.37 9.17 -5.25
N PRO A 83 -16.58 10.24 -5.09
CA PRO A 83 -16.58 11.04 -3.87
C PRO A 83 -17.97 11.59 -3.57
N ASP A 84 -18.35 11.62 -2.30
CA ASP A 84 -19.60 12.26 -1.88
C ASP A 84 -19.48 13.78 -2.01
N GLN A 85 -18.31 14.33 -1.67
CA GLN A 85 -17.97 15.74 -1.83
C GLN A 85 -16.74 15.89 -2.74
N PRO A 86 -16.91 16.25 -4.03
CA PRO A 86 -15.81 16.37 -4.98
C PRO A 86 -14.69 17.34 -4.55
N GLY A 87 -15.03 18.35 -3.72
CA GLY A 87 -14.08 19.33 -3.22
C GLY A 87 -13.08 18.81 -2.18
N GLU A 88 -13.37 17.68 -1.51
CA GLU A 88 -12.48 17.11 -0.49
C GLU A 88 -11.15 16.63 -1.07
N VAL A 89 -11.13 16.27 -2.35
CA VAL A 89 -9.92 15.84 -3.06
C VAL A 89 -8.83 16.94 -3.03
N PHE A 90 -9.22 18.22 -2.97
CA PHE A 90 -8.26 19.34 -2.91
C PHE A 90 -7.57 19.51 -1.55
N ARG A 91 -8.04 18.81 -0.51
CA ARG A 91 -7.41 18.80 0.82
C ARG A 91 -6.28 17.78 0.92
N LEU A 92 -6.21 16.84 -0.02
CA LEU A 92 -5.16 15.84 -0.08
C LEU A 92 -3.84 16.44 -0.55
N TYR A 93 -2.74 15.83 -0.13
CA TYR A 93 -1.42 16.21 -0.61
C TYR A 93 -1.35 16.06 -2.13
N SER A 94 -0.83 17.10 -2.80
CA SER A 94 -0.67 17.12 -4.26
C SER A 94 0.57 17.92 -4.67
N GLY A 95 1.06 17.65 -5.88
CA GLY A 95 2.22 18.35 -6.45
C GLY A 95 3.45 18.33 -5.53
N GLU A 96 4.01 19.50 -5.26
CA GLU A 96 5.22 19.66 -4.45
C GLU A 96 5.02 19.22 -2.99
N SER A 97 3.82 19.39 -2.42
CA SER A 97 3.53 18.97 -1.05
C SER A 97 3.56 17.45 -0.90
N ALA A 98 2.97 16.74 -1.87
CA ALA A 98 3.03 15.29 -1.94
C ALA A 98 4.47 14.81 -2.09
N LYS A 99 5.25 15.41 -3.01
CA LYS A 99 6.65 15.05 -3.24
C LYS A 99 7.49 15.17 -1.96
N ARG A 100 7.37 16.28 -1.24
CA ARG A 100 8.12 16.50 0.02
C ARG A 100 7.76 15.50 1.11
N TRP A 101 6.46 15.20 1.26
CA TRP A 101 6.00 14.17 2.17
C TRP A 101 6.61 12.81 1.79
N PHE A 102 6.56 12.47 0.51
CA PHE A 102 7.07 11.22 -0.04
C PHE A 102 8.57 11.04 0.19
N GLU A 103 9.37 12.09 -0.01
CA GLU A 103 10.82 12.08 0.26
C GLU A 103 11.13 11.87 1.75
N GLY A 104 10.27 12.38 2.64
CA GLY A 104 10.35 12.15 4.07
C GLY A 104 10.10 10.68 4.43
N GLU A 105 9.01 10.10 3.92
CA GLU A 105 8.66 8.70 4.16
C GLU A 105 9.68 7.73 3.55
N ALA A 106 10.16 8.01 2.34
CA ALA A 106 11.18 7.21 1.67
C ALA A 106 12.48 7.11 2.51
N LYS A 107 12.88 8.19 3.17
CA LYS A 107 14.05 8.19 4.07
C LYS A 107 13.85 7.31 5.30
N LYS A 108 12.66 7.33 5.91
CA LYS A 108 12.32 6.47 7.05
C LYS A 108 12.41 4.99 6.67
N VAL A 109 11.81 4.65 5.53
CA VAL A 109 11.81 3.27 5.00
C VAL A 109 13.20 2.83 4.59
N ALA A 110 13.98 3.67 3.88
CA ALA A 110 15.36 3.37 3.52
C ALA A 110 16.27 3.14 4.75
N GLY A 111 16.00 3.81 5.87
CA GLY A 111 16.68 3.61 7.15
C GLY A 111 16.51 2.19 7.72
N LEU A 112 15.37 1.52 7.45
CA LEU A 112 15.14 0.14 7.87
C LEU A 112 16.05 -0.85 7.12
N PHE A 113 16.25 -0.64 5.83
CA PHE A 113 17.00 -1.55 4.97
C PHE A 113 18.51 -1.32 5.00
N THR A 114 18.96 -0.07 5.19
CA THR A 114 20.40 0.29 5.22
C THR A 114 21.13 -0.24 6.45
N ARG A 115 20.52 -0.23 7.64
CA ARG A 115 21.10 -0.86 8.85
C ARG A 115 21.32 -2.36 8.73
N ARG A 116 20.65 -3.03 7.77
CA ARG A 116 20.64 -4.50 7.63
C ARG A 116 21.31 -5.00 6.35
N ARG A 117 21.92 -4.12 5.54
CA ARG A 117 22.61 -4.49 4.28
C ARG A 117 23.94 -3.75 4.10
N PRO A 118 25.03 -4.18 4.76
CA PRO A 118 26.32 -3.53 4.61
C PRO A 118 26.98 -3.74 3.24
N ASN A 119 26.51 -4.67 2.38
CA ASN A 119 27.25 -5.06 1.16
C ASN A 119 26.33 -5.43 -0.03
N ARG A 120 25.60 -4.45 -0.61
CA ARG A 120 24.75 -4.68 -1.81
C ARG A 120 25.49 -4.29 -3.10
N PRO A 121 25.62 -5.17 -4.11
CA PRO A 121 26.15 -4.79 -5.42
C PRO A 121 25.18 -3.88 -6.19
N LYS A 122 25.70 -2.89 -6.92
CA LYS A 122 24.96 -1.76 -7.52
C LYS A 122 24.03 -2.09 -8.70
N LYS A 123 23.94 -3.33 -9.19
CA LYS A 123 23.37 -3.65 -10.52
C LYS A 123 22.08 -4.46 -10.56
N GLU A 124 21.49 -4.83 -9.42
CA GLU A 124 20.24 -5.59 -9.42
C GLU A 124 19.03 -4.64 -9.33
N ALA A 125 18.08 -4.80 -10.25
CA ALA A 125 16.85 -4.05 -10.25
C ALA A 125 16.13 -4.22 -8.90
N PRO A 126 15.64 -3.12 -8.28
CA PRO A 126 14.92 -3.21 -7.03
C PRO A 126 13.59 -3.94 -7.27
N GLY A 127 13.45 -5.16 -6.74
CA GLY A 127 12.13 -5.82 -6.64
C GLY A 127 12.06 -7.33 -6.87
N GLU A 128 13.13 -7.99 -7.32
CA GLU A 128 13.07 -9.43 -7.64
C GLU A 128 14.21 -10.27 -7.07
N ASP A 129 15.13 -9.68 -6.32
CA ASP A 129 16.18 -10.45 -5.62
C ASP A 129 15.55 -11.24 -4.43
N PRO A 130 15.73 -12.58 -4.35
CA PRO A 130 15.17 -13.43 -3.30
C PRO A 130 15.48 -12.96 -1.87
N LEU A 131 16.63 -12.32 -1.65
CA LEU A 131 16.97 -11.78 -0.34
C LEU A 131 16.09 -10.58 0.04
N THR A 132 15.65 -9.78 -0.94
CA THR A 132 14.72 -8.66 -0.72
C THR A 132 13.35 -9.15 -0.28
N ARG A 133 12.81 -10.15 -0.97
CA ARG A 133 11.56 -10.82 -0.59
C ARG A 133 11.63 -11.43 0.81
N LYS A 134 12.73 -12.15 1.11
CA LYS A 134 12.96 -12.74 2.43
C LYS A 134 12.94 -11.68 3.54
N ILE A 135 13.64 -10.57 3.36
CA ILE A 135 13.70 -9.47 4.34
C ILE A 135 12.32 -8.81 4.51
N VAL A 136 11.59 -8.55 3.42
CA VAL A 136 10.24 -7.99 3.49
C VAL A 136 9.31 -8.92 4.25
N ARG A 137 9.33 -10.22 3.96
CA ARG A 137 8.53 -11.21 4.67
C ARG A 137 8.87 -11.29 6.16
N GLU A 138 10.16 -11.34 6.51
CA GLU A 138 10.63 -11.42 7.90
C GLU A 138 10.34 -10.15 8.71
N HIS A 139 10.18 -9.00 8.06
CA HIS A 139 10.01 -7.71 8.73
C HIS A 139 8.73 -6.99 8.32
N TRP A 140 7.75 -7.73 7.80
CA TRP A 140 6.53 -7.17 7.24
C TRP A 140 5.77 -6.32 8.25
N GLU A 141 5.76 -6.70 9.54
CA GLU A 141 5.17 -5.88 10.61
C GLU A 141 5.86 -4.54 10.76
N LYS A 142 7.19 -4.53 10.78
CA LYS A 142 7.92 -3.28 10.96
C LYS A 142 7.74 -2.36 9.76
N LEU A 143 7.63 -2.95 8.57
CA LEU A 143 7.30 -2.24 7.34
C LEU A 143 5.90 -1.63 7.44
N ALA A 144 4.88 -2.41 7.83
CA ALA A 144 3.52 -1.92 7.99
C ALA A 144 3.41 -0.84 9.08
N GLU A 145 4.09 -0.99 10.21
CA GLU A 145 4.13 0.01 11.28
C GLU A 145 4.69 1.35 10.81
N VAL A 146 5.76 1.32 10.01
CA VAL A 146 6.39 2.54 9.49
C VAL A 146 5.52 3.21 8.42
N LEU A 147 4.83 2.42 7.60
CA LEU A 147 4.00 2.94 6.50
C LEU A 147 2.62 3.39 6.94
N LEU A 148 2.03 2.73 7.94
CA LEU A 148 0.63 2.91 8.34
C LEU A 148 0.49 3.52 9.74
N GLY A 149 1.57 3.63 10.52
CA GLY A 149 1.52 3.99 11.94
C GLY A 149 1.18 2.79 12.84
N SER A 150 1.10 3.01 14.16
CA SER A 150 0.97 1.94 15.18
C SER A 150 -0.39 1.87 15.86
N PRO A 151 -0.92 0.65 16.19
CA PRO A 151 -0.72 -0.61 15.50
C PRO A 151 -1.76 -0.78 14.37
N PRO A 152 -1.35 -1.14 13.14
CA PRO A 152 -2.24 -1.28 11.99
C PRO A 152 -2.87 -2.68 11.88
N PHE A 153 -2.71 -3.53 12.90
CA PHE A 153 -3.07 -4.95 12.87
C PHE A 153 -4.16 -5.29 13.89
N GLU A 154 -5.08 -6.19 13.51
CA GLU A 154 -5.77 -7.04 14.48
C GLU A 154 -4.95 -8.32 14.65
N VAL A 155 -4.47 -8.57 15.87
CA VAL A 155 -3.92 -9.88 16.25
C VAL A 155 -5.11 -10.82 16.38
N ARG A 156 -5.12 -11.91 15.61
CA ARG A 156 -6.08 -12.99 15.86
C ARG A 156 -5.84 -13.53 17.27
N GLY A 157 -6.80 -13.29 18.17
CA GLY A 157 -6.90 -13.96 19.47
C GLY A 157 -7.25 -15.43 19.32
#